data_AF-A0A7J5DR63-F1
#
_entry.id   AF-A0A7J5DR63-F1
#
_cell.length_a   1.000
_cell.length_b   1.000
_cell.length_c   1.000
_cell.angle_alpha   90.00
_cell.angle_beta   90.00
_cell.angle_gamma   90.00
#
_symmetry.space_group_name_H-M   'P 1'
#
loop_
_entity.id
_entity.type
_entity.pdbx_description
1 polymer ?
#
loop_
_entity_poly.entity_id
_entity_poly.type
_entity_poly.pdbx_seq_one_letter_code
_entity_poly.pdbx_strand_id
1 'polypeptide(L)'
;MRRAWRTTAVAVPLLALLALAGCSVVSQPDPAGWDQSAQQALDDASGEVGTARLALRAAADDRTWSSYTTVLVSEAEEAAGTAEEDLSRLQVPPERTDAAATALGLLGQAAEATRQVRALAVAGRYDDAELADELARLGTALDQEALRAAARAEQS
;
A
#
# COMPACT_ATOMS: atom_id res chain seq x y z
N MET A 1 24.61 55.46 46.33
CA MET A 1 24.14 54.41 47.25
C MET A 1 22.82 53.85 46.73
N ARG A 2 22.75 52.51 46.51
CA ARG A 2 21.53 51.67 46.44
C ARG A 2 20.64 51.92 45.19
N ARG A 3 20.16 50.93 44.41
CA ARG A 3 19.92 49.50 44.64
C ARG A 3 19.91 48.74 43.30
N ALA A 4 20.40 47.50 43.37
CA ALA A 4 20.46 46.50 42.32
C ALA A 4 19.08 45.90 41.95
N TRP A 5 19.10 45.20 40.82
CA TRP A 5 18.23 44.10 40.39
C TRP A 5 16.80 44.45 39.93
N ARG A 6 16.61 44.38 38.61
CA ARG A 6 15.41 43.81 37.97
C ARG A 6 15.81 43.06 36.70
N THR A 7 16.31 41.84 36.86
CA THR A 7 16.27 40.81 35.82
C THR A 7 14.80 40.43 35.62
N THR A 8 14.16 41.08 34.66
CA THR A 8 12.75 40.81 34.35
C THR A 8 12.73 39.77 33.24
N ALA A 9 12.26 38.58 33.61
CA ALA A 9 12.11 37.42 32.75
C ALA A 9 11.32 37.75 31.48
N VAL A 10 11.96 37.60 30.32
CA VAL A 10 11.29 37.55 29.02
C VAL A 10 11.59 36.17 28.43
N ALA A 11 10.87 35.16 28.91
CA ALA A 11 11.05 33.78 28.47
C ALA A 11 9.71 33.06 28.37
N VAL A 12 8.65 33.71 27.87
CA VAL A 12 7.36 33.05 27.62
C VAL A 12 6.59 33.69 26.45
N PRO A 13 7.07 33.60 25.20
CA PRO A 13 6.09 33.43 24.13
C PRO A 13 6.42 32.29 23.14
N LEU A 14 7.61 31.66 23.22
CA LEU A 14 8.01 30.66 22.22
C LEU A 14 7.27 29.32 22.33
N LEU A 15 6.83 28.94 23.54
CA LEU A 15 6.12 27.68 23.78
C LEU A 15 4.67 27.68 23.24
N ALA A 16 4.05 28.86 23.07
CA ALA A 16 2.70 28.95 22.51
C ALA A 16 2.67 28.76 20.98
N LEU A 17 3.75 29.11 20.26
CA LEU A 17 3.87 28.92 18.81
C LEU A 17 4.09 27.45 18.42
N LEU A 18 4.71 26.64 19.29
CA LEU A 18 4.86 25.19 19.07
C LEU A 18 3.55 24.42 19.28
N ALA A 19 2.58 24.96 20.02
CA ALA A 19 1.27 24.33 20.20
C ALA A 19 0.37 24.44 18.95
N LEU A 20 0.61 25.41 18.07
CA LEU A 20 -0.12 25.55 16.80
C LEU A 20 0.43 24.65 15.67
N ALA A 21 1.60 24.05 15.85
CA ALA A 21 2.13 23.03 14.94
C ALA A 21 1.67 21.60 15.30
N GLY A 22 0.82 21.46 16.34
CA GLY A 22 0.40 20.19 16.91
C GLY A 22 -0.95 19.66 16.43
N CYS A 23 -1.63 20.32 15.50
CA CYS A 23 -2.72 19.67 14.77
C CYS A 23 -2.05 18.83 13.67
N SER A 24 -1.78 17.56 13.96
CA SER A 24 -1.54 16.56 12.93
C SER A 24 -2.82 16.47 12.08
N VAL A 25 -2.88 17.28 11.03
CA VAL A 25 -3.87 17.18 9.99
C VAL A 25 -3.61 15.83 9.34
N VAL A 26 -4.34 14.80 9.77
CA VAL A 26 -4.48 13.58 8.97
C VAL A 26 -4.88 14.08 7.60
N SER A 27 -4.03 13.85 6.58
CA SER A 27 -4.37 14.25 5.21
C SER A 27 -5.70 13.57 4.90
N GLN A 28 -6.76 14.38 4.86
CA GLN A 28 -8.03 13.98 4.32
C GLN A 28 -7.95 14.39 2.85
N PRO A 29 -7.51 13.48 1.95
CA PRO A 29 -7.54 13.80 0.54
C PRO A 29 -8.98 14.14 0.15
N ASP A 30 -9.11 15.03 -0.82
CA ASP A 30 -10.36 15.19 -1.53
C ASP A 30 -10.67 13.90 -2.35
N PRO A 31 -11.87 13.77 -2.93
CA PRO A 31 -12.23 12.57 -3.68
C PRO A 31 -11.25 12.22 -4.80
N ALA A 32 -10.76 13.23 -5.54
CA ALA A 32 -9.81 13.05 -6.63
C ALA A 32 -8.45 12.54 -6.12
N GLY A 33 -7.93 13.13 -5.05
CA GLY A 33 -6.67 12.71 -4.43
C GLY A 33 -6.76 11.30 -3.85
N TRP A 34 -7.89 10.94 -3.26
CA TRP A 34 -8.11 9.57 -2.77
C TRP A 34 -8.15 8.56 -3.93
N ASP A 35 -8.88 8.88 -5.01
CA ASP A 35 -8.96 8.04 -6.21
C ASP A 35 -7.57 7.86 -6.85
N GLN A 36 -6.73 8.90 -6.87
CA GLN A 36 -5.36 8.80 -7.38
C GLN A 36 -4.47 7.89 -6.51
N SER A 37 -4.56 8.00 -5.18
CA SER A 37 -3.86 7.08 -4.27
C SER A 37 -4.36 5.64 -4.39
N ALA A 38 -5.67 5.45 -4.56
CA ALA A 38 -6.26 4.14 -4.78
C ALA A 38 -5.79 3.51 -6.09
N GLN A 39 -5.77 4.28 -7.19
CA GLN A 39 -5.23 3.84 -8.47
C GLN A 39 -3.78 3.36 -8.31
N GLN A 40 -2.92 4.19 -7.71
CA GLN A 40 -1.52 3.85 -7.53
C GLN A 40 -1.32 2.56 -6.73
N ALA A 41 -2.02 2.43 -5.60
CA ALA A 41 -1.93 1.22 -4.77
C ALA A 41 -2.39 -0.05 -5.53
N LEU A 42 -3.43 0.06 -6.35
CA LEU A 42 -3.95 -1.05 -7.16
C LEU A 42 -2.98 -1.43 -8.29
N ASP A 43 -2.39 -0.45 -8.98
CA ASP A 43 -1.38 -0.66 -10.01
C ASP A 43 -0.12 -1.34 -9.41
N ASP A 44 0.35 -0.85 -8.26
CA ASP A 44 1.49 -1.41 -7.55
C ASP A 44 1.22 -2.87 -7.15
N ALA A 45 0.08 -3.14 -6.51
CA ALA A 45 -0.30 -4.50 -6.11
C ALA A 45 -0.48 -5.44 -7.31
N SER A 46 -1.01 -4.95 -8.44
CA SER A 46 -1.13 -5.74 -9.68
C SER A 46 0.24 -6.17 -10.20
N GLY A 47 1.22 -5.25 -10.19
CA GLY A 47 2.61 -5.52 -10.52
C GLY A 47 3.20 -6.63 -9.66
N GLU A 48 3.01 -6.55 -8.34
CA GLU A 48 3.55 -7.55 -7.40
C GLU A 48 2.90 -8.92 -7.52
N VAL A 49 1.58 -8.98 -7.72
CA VAL A 49 0.86 -10.21 -8.03
C VAL A 49 1.37 -10.82 -9.34
N GLY A 50 1.64 -10.00 -10.36
CA GLY A 50 2.25 -10.39 -11.61
C GLY A 50 3.65 -10.99 -11.43
N THR A 51 4.49 -10.33 -10.62
CA THR A 51 5.83 -10.78 -10.26
C THR A 51 5.80 -12.12 -9.54
N ALA A 52 4.95 -12.27 -8.51
CA ALA A 52 4.81 -13.52 -7.76
C ALA A 52 4.37 -14.68 -8.66
N ARG A 53 3.40 -14.43 -9.55
CA ARG A 53 2.94 -15.43 -10.53
C ARG A 53 4.04 -15.84 -11.49
N LEU A 54 4.80 -14.88 -12.01
CA LEU A 54 5.91 -15.16 -12.93
C LEU A 54 7.02 -15.95 -12.23
N ALA A 55 7.35 -15.59 -10.99
CA ALA A 55 8.33 -16.30 -10.17
C ALA A 55 7.90 -17.76 -9.93
N LEU A 56 6.64 -17.99 -9.56
CA LEU A 56 6.08 -19.33 -9.37
C LEU A 56 6.20 -20.19 -10.63
N ARG A 57 5.77 -19.66 -11.78
CA ARG A 57 5.85 -20.38 -13.08
C ARG A 57 7.29 -20.63 -13.52
N ALA A 58 8.16 -19.64 -13.38
CA ALA A 58 9.57 -19.80 -13.75
C ALA A 58 10.24 -20.88 -12.89
N ALA A 59 9.91 -20.95 -11.59
CA ALA A 59 10.45 -21.96 -10.70
C ALA A 59 9.89 -23.36 -11.00
N ALA A 60 8.61 -23.47 -11.34
CA ALA A 60 8.00 -24.73 -11.77
C ALA A 60 8.63 -25.29 -13.05
N ASP A 61 9.08 -24.41 -13.95
CA ASP A 61 9.75 -24.77 -15.21
C ASP A 61 11.28 -24.95 -15.07
N ASP A 62 11.83 -24.97 -13.86
CA ASP A 62 13.28 -25.01 -13.58
C ASP A 62 14.08 -23.86 -14.26
N ARG A 63 13.43 -22.73 -14.52
CA ARG A 63 14.02 -21.55 -15.19
C ARG A 63 14.61 -20.53 -14.21
N THR A 64 14.57 -20.81 -12.92
CA THR A 64 15.13 -19.97 -11.86
C THR A 64 15.54 -20.80 -10.66
N TRP A 65 16.29 -20.19 -9.74
CA TRP A 65 16.85 -20.86 -8.57
C TRP A 65 15.89 -20.68 -7.38
N SER A 66 15.76 -21.70 -6.53
CA SER A 66 14.82 -21.68 -5.39
C SER A 66 15.09 -20.54 -4.40
N SER A 67 16.36 -20.25 -4.12
CA SER A 67 16.78 -19.15 -3.25
C SER A 67 16.38 -17.79 -3.81
N TYR A 68 16.60 -17.57 -5.11
CA TYR A 68 16.21 -16.34 -5.79
C TYR A 68 14.69 -16.17 -5.83
N THR A 69 13.96 -17.25 -6.14
CA THR A 69 12.48 -17.25 -6.14
C THR A 69 11.93 -16.88 -4.76
N THR A 70 12.51 -17.42 -3.70
CA THR A 70 12.07 -17.12 -2.33
C THR A 70 12.26 -15.65 -1.98
N VAL A 71 13.41 -15.06 -2.35
CA VAL A 71 13.67 -13.62 -2.14
C VAL A 71 12.68 -12.77 -2.93
N LEU A 72 12.56 -13.04 -4.24
CA LEU A 72 11.69 -12.26 -5.12
C LEU A 72 10.23 -12.25 -4.67
N VAL A 73 9.70 -13.40 -4.27
CA VAL A 73 8.31 -13.49 -3.78
C VAL A 73 8.15 -12.87 -2.40
N SER A 74 9.19 -12.88 -1.56
CA SER A 74 9.16 -12.18 -0.27
C SER A 74 9.10 -10.67 -0.44
N GLU A 75 9.86 -10.12 -1.40
CA GLU A 75 9.81 -8.70 -1.76
C GLU A 75 8.43 -8.33 -2.32
N ALA A 76 7.85 -9.17 -3.18
CA ALA A 76 6.51 -8.96 -3.72
C ALA A 76 5.42 -8.99 -2.63
N GLU A 77 5.52 -9.90 -1.66
CA GLU A 77 4.60 -9.93 -0.50
C GLU A 77 4.70 -8.65 0.34
N GLU A 78 5.91 -8.18 0.63
CA GLU A 78 6.13 -6.97 1.41
C GLU A 78 5.58 -5.73 0.70
N ALA A 79 5.83 -5.61 -0.61
CA ALA A 79 5.35 -4.51 -1.42
C ALA A 79 3.81 -4.52 -1.55
N ALA A 80 3.20 -5.68 -1.81
CA ALA A 80 1.74 -5.80 -1.86
C ALA A 80 1.07 -5.45 -0.51
N GLY A 81 1.66 -5.90 0.60
CA GLY A 81 1.21 -5.54 1.95
C GLY A 81 1.35 -4.05 2.24
N THR A 82 2.42 -3.42 1.77
CA THR A 82 2.65 -1.97 1.91
C THR A 82 1.60 -1.17 1.14
N ALA A 83 1.26 -1.57 -0.08
CA ALA A 83 0.22 -0.92 -0.88
C ALA A 83 -1.16 -0.95 -0.20
N GLU A 84 -1.54 -2.11 0.39
CA GLU A 84 -2.74 -2.23 1.22
C GLU A 84 -2.68 -1.28 2.42
N GLU A 85 -1.59 -1.35 3.18
CA GLU A 85 -1.43 -0.60 4.42
C GLU A 85 -1.49 0.91 4.17
N ASP A 86 -0.78 1.41 3.17
CA ASP A 86 -0.72 2.83 2.86
C ASP A 86 -2.07 3.40 2.43
N LEU A 87 -2.83 2.68 1.59
CA LEU A 87 -4.18 3.12 1.22
C LEU A 87 -5.13 3.08 2.42
N SER A 88 -5.03 2.04 3.27
CA SER A 88 -5.90 1.87 4.45
C SER A 88 -5.74 2.97 5.51
N ARG A 89 -4.57 3.62 5.54
CA ARG A 89 -4.26 4.75 6.44
C ARG A 89 -4.90 6.06 6.00
N LEU A 90 -5.35 6.18 4.75
CA LEU A 90 -6.01 7.38 4.24
C LEU A 90 -7.46 7.45 4.71
N GLN A 91 -7.92 8.65 5.05
CA GLN A 91 -9.34 8.87 5.30
C GLN A 91 -10.13 8.74 4.01
N VAL A 92 -11.18 7.92 4.03
CA VAL A 92 -12.05 7.68 2.88
C VAL A 92 -13.11 8.80 2.79
N PRO A 93 -13.19 9.55 1.68
CA PRO A 93 -14.27 10.49 1.44
C PRO A 93 -15.64 9.78 1.47
N PRO A 94 -16.71 10.40 2.02
CA PRO A 94 -18.03 9.76 2.15
C PRO A 94 -18.58 9.19 0.83
N GLU A 95 -18.39 9.91 -0.26
CA GLU A 95 -18.76 9.53 -1.63
C GLU A 95 -17.91 8.40 -2.24
N ARG A 96 -16.93 7.86 -1.51
CA ARG A 96 -16.02 6.78 -1.95
C ARG A 96 -16.06 5.53 -1.07
N THR A 97 -16.98 5.43 -0.10
CA THR A 97 -17.04 4.28 0.82
C THR A 97 -17.09 2.92 0.10
N ASP A 98 -17.93 2.76 -0.93
CA ASP A 98 -18.05 1.49 -1.67
C ASP A 98 -16.82 1.19 -2.53
N ALA A 99 -16.25 2.23 -3.15
CA ALA A 99 -15.01 2.12 -3.92
C ALA A 99 -13.83 1.72 -3.02
N ALA A 100 -13.74 2.31 -1.83
CA ALA A 100 -12.73 1.98 -0.82
C ALA A 100 -12.86 0.54 -0.33
N ALA A 101 -14.07 0.07 -0.03
CA ALA A 101 -14.30 -1.31 0.36
C ALA A 101 -13.84 -2.30 -0.74
N THR A 102 -14.10 -1.96 -2.00
CA THR A 102 -13.67 -2.78 -3.15
C THR A 102 -12.16 -2.78 -3.31
N ALA A 103 -11.53 -1.59 -3.33
CA ALA A 103 -10.09 -1.46 -3.51
C ALA A 103 -9.31 -2.14 -2.39
N LEU A 104 -9.65 -1.86 -1.12
CA LEU A 104 -9.01 -2.49 0.03
C LEU A 104 -9.24 -4.00 0.07
N GLY A 105 -10.42 -4.47 -0.34
CA GLY A 105 -10.71 -5.90 -0.46
C GLY A 105 -9.84 -6.60 -1.51
N LEU A 106 -9.54 -5.95 -2.63
CA LEU A 106 -8.63 -6.48 -3.65
C LEU A 106 -7.18 -6.43 -3.21
N LEU A 107 -6.75 -5.35 -2.56
CA LEU A 107 -5.39 -5.22 -2.01
C LEU A 107 -5.11 -6.28 -0.94
N GLY A 108 -6.06 -6.51 -0.03
CA GLY A 108 -5.94 -7.59 0.96
C GLY A 108 -5.87 -8.99 0.33
N GLN A 109 -6.61 -9.23 -0.76
CA GLN A 109 -6.48 -10.46 -1.55
C GLN A 109 -5.10 -10.58 -2.20
N ALA A 110 -4.55 -9.48 -2.71
CA ALA A 110 -3.21 -9.44 -3.31
C ALA A 110 -2.14 -9.83 -2.27
N ALA A 111 -2.15 -9.19 -1.11
CA ALA A 111 -1.23 -9.47 -0.01
C ALA A 111 -1.31 -10.94 0.47
N GLU A 112 -2.51 -11.50 0.57
CA GLU A 112 -2.68 -12.90 0.95
C GLU A 112 -2.22 -13.86 -0.15
N ALA A 113 -2.53 -13.58 -1.43
CA ALA A 113 -2.09 -14.43 -2.53
C ALA A 113 -0.56 -14.45 -2.65
N THR A 114 0.11 -13.29 -2.53
CA THR A 114 1.59 -13.23 -2.53
C THR A 114 2.19 -13.97 -1.33
N ARG A 115 1.56 -13.90 -0.16
CA ARG A 115 1.94 -14.68 1.02
C ARG A 115 1.85 -16.18 0.80
N GLN A 116 0.79 -16.64 0.14
CA GLN A 116 0.64 -18.05 -0.22
C GLN A 116 1.75 -18.51 -1.18
N VAL A 117 2.09 -17.70 -2.19
CA VAL A 117 3.22 -17.99 -3.10
C VAL A 117 4.53 -18.09 -2.31
N ARG A 118 4.79 -17.18 -1.35
CA ARG A 118 6.02 -17.23 -0.54
C ARG A 118 6.06 -18.52 0.27
N ALA A 119 4.93 -18.91 0.88
CA ALA A 119 4.85 -20.14 1.67
C ALA A 119 5.15 -21.39 0.81
N LEU A 120 4.66 -21.43 -0.44
CA LEU A 120 5.00 -22.47 -1.41
C LEU A 120 6.49 -22.46 -1.78
N ALA A 121 7.04 -21.29 -2.09
CA ALA A 121 8.44 -21.14 -2.46
C ALA A 121 9.40 -21.59 -1.34
N VAL A 122 9.11 -21.21 -0.08
CA VAL A 122 9.87 -21.67 1.10
C VAL A 122 9.79 -23.18 1.27
N ALA A 123 8.64 -23.79 0.95
CA ALA A 123 8.46 -25.24 0.97
C ALA A 123 9.07 -25.95 -0.24
N GLY A 124 9.66 -25.22 -1.20
CA GLY A 124 10.18 -25.78 -2.44
C GLY A 124 9.12 -26.37 -3.37
N ARG A 125 7.86 -25.90 -3.25
CA ARG A 125 6.73 -26.32 -4.09
C ARG A 125 6.40 -25.19 -5.05
N TYR A 126 6.33 -25.49 -6.34
CA TYR A 126 6.13 -24.46 -7.37
C TYR A 126 5.05 -24.81 -8.40
N ASP A 127 4.60 -26.06 -8.39
CA ASP A 127 3.65 -26.66 -9.34
C ASP A 127 2.18 -26.43 -8.96
N ASP A 128 1.86 -25.24 -8.44
CA ASP A 128 0.49 -24.86 -8.08
C ASP A 128 -0.17 -24.05 -9.21
N ALA A 129 -0.76 -24.77 -10.16
CA ALA A 129 -1.43 -24.15 -11.31
C ALA A 129 -2.69 -23.37 -10.94
N GLU A 130 -3.40 -23.80 -9.89
CA GLU A 130 -4.63 -23.14 -9.44
C GLU A 130 -4.31 -21.76 -8.87
N LEU A 131 -3.30 -21.66 -8.00
CA LEU A 131 -2.83 -20.39 -7.46
C LEU A 131 -2.26 -19.49 -8.57
N ALA A 132 -1.54 -20.04 -9.54
CA ALA A 132 -1.04 -19.26 -10.66
C ALA A 132 -2.16 -18.63 -11.50
N ASP A 133 -3.29 -19.32 -11.68
CA ASP A 133 -4.45 -18.81 -12.38
C ASP A 133 -5.28 -17.85 -11.51
N GLU A 134 -5.32 -18.06 -10.20
CA GLU A 134 -5.90 -17.12 -9.24
C GLU A 134 -5.16 -15.78 -9.28
N LEU A 135 -3.84 -15.77 -9.20
CA LEU A 135 -3.01 -14.56 -9.32
C LEU A 135 -3.26 -13.85 -10.66
N ALA A 136 -3.44 -14.59 -11.76
CA ALA A 136 -3.73 -13.99 -13.06
C ALA A 136 -5.11 -13.27 -13.09
N ARG A 137 -6.14 -13.90 -12.51
CA ARG A 137 -7.47 -13.29 -12.38
C ARG A 137 -7.44 -12.08 -11.45
N LEU A 138 -6.71 -12.19 -10.34
CA LEU A 138 -6.57 -11.13 -9.35
C LEU A 138 -5.84 -9.91 -9.94
N GLY A 139 -4.73 -10.10 -10.66
CA GLY A 139 -4.04 -9.01 -11.38
C GLY A 139 -4.98 -8.30 -12.36
N THR A 140 -5.78 -9.07 -13.11
CA THR A 140 -6.79 -8.47 -14.01
C THR A 140 -7.85 -7.66 -13.25
N ALA A 141 -8.28 -8.12 -12.08
CA ALA A 141 -9.26 -7.41 -11.25
C ALA A 141 -8.68 -6.11 -10.66
N LEU A 142 -7.41 -6.15 -10.23
CA LEU A 142 -6.66 -4.99 -9.74
C LEU A 142 -6.52 -3.93 -10.84
N ASP A 143 -6.04 -4.33 -12.03
CA ASP A 143 -5.90 -3.43 -13.20
C ASP A 143 -7.24 -2.76 -13.56
N GLN A 144 -8.32 -3.55 -13.56
CA GLN A 144 -9.65 -3.01 -13.86
C GLN A 144 -10.12 -1.99 -12.82
N GLU A 145 -9.88 -2.24 -11.53
CA GLU A 145 -10.26 -1.29 -10.49
C GLU A 145 -9.36 -0.04 -10.50
N ALA A 146 -8.08 -0.19 -10.84
CA ALA A 146 -7.16 0.93 -11.03
C ALA A 146 -7.66 1.86 -12.15
N LEU A 147 -8.09 1.30 -13.28
CA LEU A 147 -8.69 2.07 -14.38
C LEU A 147 -9.98 2.78 -13.97
N ARG A 148 -10.81 2.15 -13.11
CA ARG A 148 -12.02 2.80 -12.58
C ARG A 148 -11.68 3.93 -11.62
N ALA A 149 -10.66 3.76 -10.77
CA ALA A 149 -10.17 4.81 -9.89
C ALA A 149 -9.65 6.01 -10.69
N ALA A 150 -8.83 5.76 -11.72
CA ALA A 150 -8.36 6.79 -12.65
C ALA A 150 -9.51 7.58 -13.27
N ALA A 151 -10.53 6.88 -13.79
CA ALA A 151 -11.69 7.51 -14.40
C ALA A 151 -12.52 8.35 -13.41
N ARG A 152 -12.60 7.97 -12.12
CA ARG A 152 -13.26 8.76 -11.07
C ARG A 152 -12.46 10.01 -10.71
N ALA A 153 -11.13 9.91 -10.68
CA ALA A 153 -10.25 11.06 -10.42
C ALA A 153 -10.40 12.16 -11.47
N GLU A 154 -10.55 11.80 -12.75
CA GLU A 154 -10.75 12.75 -13.85
C GLU A 154 -12.12 13.45 -13.83
N GLN A 155 -13.11 12.85 -13.17
CA GLN A 155 -14.49 13.36 -13.12
C GLN A 155 -14.80 14.21 -11.89
N SER A 156 -13.85 14.32 -10.95
CA SER A 156 -14.01 14.98 -9.65
C SER A 156 -13.62 16.45 -9.68
#